data_AF-A0A2W4EFD1-F1
#
_entry.id   AF-A0A2W4EFD1-F1
#
_cell.length_a   1.000
_cell.length_b   1.000
_cell.length_c   1.000
_cell.angle_alpha   90.00
_cell.angle_beta   90.00
_cell.angle_gamma   90.00
#
_symmetry.space_group_name_H-M   'P 1'
#
loop_
_entity.id
_entity.type
_entity.pdbx_description
1 polymer ?
#
loop_
_entity_poly.entity_id
_entity_poly.type
_entity_poly.pdbx_seq_one_letter_code
_entity_poly.pdbx_strand_id
1 'polypeptide(L)'
;MGGIDSKPLSLRKYLLTERKLGEKIRAKIVLAEAANQLYRDTEYNDLISFEEDIAVIASVVLLIAESAGSLAELGAFATSDQIRPSTCVILKTEHYEAESFVRFGPVQKIFKEDERRIAAFPWRNNKHGEIIKSSIQGHFSAIKKFVNSQISQNPEQFLFRNSENFQIFGIILWIIHLSKAISVTEILGYVREIGVATSQRDVKINCIV
;
A
#
# COMPACT_ATOMS: atom_id res chain seq x y z
N MET A 1 28.97 -4.35 19.02
CA MET A 1 28.14 -5.41 18.42
C MET A 1 26.87 -5.52 19.23
N GLY A 2 25.79 -4.87 18.81
CA GLY A 2 24.53 -4.83 19.54
C GLY A 2 23.34 -4.91 18.58
N GLY A 3 22.55 -5.97 18.74
CA GLY A 3 21.13 -6.03 18.37
C GLY A 3 20.74 -5.92 16.89
N ILE A 4 21.10 -6.89 16.05
CA ILE A 4 20.40 -7.08 14.78
C ILE A 4 19.15 -7.92 15.05
N ASP A 5 18.03 -7.22 15.20
CA ASP A 5 16.70 -7.60 14.71
C ASP A 5 16.04 -8.85 15.34
N SER A 6 15.59 -8.71 16.59
CA SER A 6 14.83 -9.71 17.36
C SER A 6 13.35 -9.88 16.93
N LYS A 7 12.96 -9.40 15.75
CA LYS A 7 11.59 -9.55 15.26
C LYS A 7 11.38 -10.93 14.61
N PRO A 8 10.29 -11.65 14.95
CA PRO A 8 9.95 -12.94 14.37
C PRO A 8 9.98 -12.90 12.84
N LEU A 9 10.48 -13.96 12.20
CA LEU A 9 10.48 -14.05 10.74
C LEU A 9 9.03 -14.07 10.21
N SER A 10 8.59 -13.00 9.56
CA SER A 10 7.29 -12.91 8.90
C SER A 10 7.36 -13.35 7.42
N LEU A 11 6.22 -13.64 6.79
CA LEU A 11 6.15 -13.90 5.34
C LEU A 11 6.72 -12.71 4.56
N ARG A 12 6.33 -11.49 4.94
CA ARG A 12 6.86 -10.27 4.32
C ARG A 12 8.38 -10.20 4.42
N LYS A 13 8.95 -10.40 5.62
CA LYS A 13 10.41 -10.40 5.82
C LYS A 13 11.08 -11.48 4.99
N TYR A 14 10.53 -12.69 4.96
CA TYR A 14 11.03 -13.80 4.13
C TYR A 14 11.04 -13.46 2.63
N LEU A 15 9.96 -12.87 2.11
CA LEU A 15 9.85 -12.49 0.70
C LEU A 15 10.85 -11.40 0.31
N LEU A 16 11.03 -10.40 1.16
CA LEU A 16 11.91 -9.26 0.89
C LEU A 16 13.38 -9.62 1.05
N THR A 17 13.75 -10.30 2.13
CA THR A 17 15.16 -10.52 2.49
C THR A 17 15.73 -11.78 1.85
N GLU A 18 15.08 -12.94 2.03
CA GLU A 18 15.62 -14.22 1.58
C GLU A 18 15.28 -14.50 0.12
N ARG A 19 14.04 -14.21 -0.30
CA ARG A 19 13.63 -14.44 -1.69
C ARG A 19 13.94 -13.28 -2.62
N LYS A 20 14.31 -12.12 -2.05
CA LYS A 20 14.65 -10.90 -2.78
C LYS A 20 13.58 -10.54 -3.81
N LEU A 21 12.32 -10.51 -3.37
CA LEU A 21 11.18 -10.27 -4.26
C LEU A 21 11.34 -8.98 -5.07
N GLY A 22 11.90 -7.93 -4.48
CA GLY A 22 12.14 -6.63 -5.16
C GLY A 22 13.05 -6.73 -6.39
N GLU A 23 14.03 -7.64 -6.40
CA GLU A 23 14.91 -7.88 -7.56
C GLU A 23 14.19 -8.70 -8.67
N LYS A 24 12.99 -9.22 -8.39
CA LYS A 24 12.30 -10.23 -9.20
C LYS A 24 10.92 -9.77 -9.69
N ILE A 25 10.56 -8.53 -9.41
CA ILE A 25 9.34 -7.88 -9.89
C ILE A 25 9.70 -6.63 -10.69
N ARG A 26 8.77 -6.18 -11.53
CA ARG A 26 8.97 -5.02 -12.42
C ARG A 26 8.60 -3.67 -11.77
N ALA A 27 8.65 -3.59 -10.45
CA ALA A 27 8.29 -2.38 -9.71
C ALA A 27 9.22 -2.17 -8.51
N LYS A 28 9.40 -0.91 -8.12
CA LYS A 28 10.09 -0.55 -6.89
C LYS A 28 9.18 -0.86 -5.70
N ILE A 29 9.68 -1.60 -4.72
CA ILE A 29 8.97 -1.82 -3.45
C ILE A 29 9.28 -0.65 -2.52
N VAL A 30 8.23 -0.01 -2.00
CA VAL A 30 8.30 0.96 -0.91
C VAL A 30 7.60 0.36 0.30
N LEU A 31 8.25 0.38 1.46
CA LEU A 31 7.69 -0.16 2.69
C LEU A 31 6.87 0.91 3.40
N ALA A 32 5.71 0.52 3.96
CA ALA A 32 4.88 1.39 4.78
C ALA A 32 5.66 1.96 5.98
N GLU A 33 6.62 1.22 6.55
CA GLU A 33 7.45 1.73 7.65
C GLU A 33 8.33 2.92 7.28
N ALA A 34 8.75 3.03 6.01
CA ALA A 34 9.46 4.23 5.56
C ALA A 34 8.51 5.43 5.56
N ALA A 35 7.23 5.20 5.23
CA ALA A 35 6.19 6.20 5.26
C ALA A 35 5.77 6.60 6.69
N ASN A 36 5.91 5.71 7.69
CA ASN A 36 5.65 6.06 9.10
C ASN A 36 6.53 7.19 9.63
N GLN A 37 7.77 7.32 9.13
CA GLN A 37 8.60 8.46 9.49
C GLN A 37 8.08 9.74 8.82
N LEU A 38 7.72 9.67 7.53
CA LEU A 38 7.11 10.78 6.81
C LEU A 38 5.83 11.25 7.52
N TYR A 39 4.94 10.33 7.90
CA TYR A 39 3.72 10.64 8.64
C TYR A 39 4.00 11.46 9.92
N ARG A 40 5.02 11.11 10.70
CA ARG A 40 5.39 11.86 11.91
C ARG A 40 5.86 13.29 11.63
N ASP A 41 6.39 13.52 10.43
CA ASP A 41 6.89 14.82 9.99
C ASP A 41 5.82 15.63 9.23
N THR A 42 4.58 15.12 9.15
CA THR A 42 3.45 15.74 8.44
C THR A 42 2.38 16.30 9.38
N GLU A 43 1.43 17.06 8.82
CA GLU A 43 0.26 17.62 9.53
C GLU A 43 -1.02 16.76 9.38
N TYR A 44 -0.90 15.48 8.97
CA TYR A 44 -2.04 14.57 8.88
C TYR A 44 -2.61 14.25 10.28
N ASN A 45 -3.93 14.30 10.42
CA ASN A 45 -4.60 14.09 11.70
C ASN A 45 -4.65 12.60 12.09
N ASP A 46 -4.60 11.70 11.11
CA ASP A 46 -4.69 10.26 11.30
C ASP A 46 -3.93 9.52 10.17
N LEU A 47 -3.54 8.28 10.45
CA LEU A 47 -2.74 7.47 9.53
C LEU A 47 -3.52 7.03 8.28
N ILE A 48 -4.85 6.85 8.40
CA ILE A 48 -5.67 6.42 7.26
C ILE A 48 -5.73 7.52 6.21
N SER A 49 -5.94 8.78 6.60
CA SER A 49 -5.89 9.92 5.68
C SER A 49 -4.55 10.01 4.94
N PHE A 50 -3.43 9.73 5.62
CA PHE A 50 -2.12 9.69 5.00
C PHE A 50 -1.98 8.52 4.00
N GLU A 51 -2.45 7.33 4.37
CA GLU A 51 -2.43 6.16 3.50
C GLU A 51 -3.35 6.30 2.29
N GLU A 52 -4.47 7.03 2.42
CA GLU A 52 -5.36 7.39 1.33
C GLU A 52 -4.63 8.17 0.23
N ASP A 53 -3.87 9.21 0.60
CA ASP A 53 -3.09 10.00 -0.35
C ASP A 53 -1.89 9.22 -0.92
N ILE A 54 -1.18 8.43 -0.12
CA ILE A 54 -0.09 7.60 -0.66
C ILE A 54 -0.62 6.52 -1.62
N ALA A 55 -1.82 5.99 -1.39
CA ALA A 55 -2.44 5.00 -2.26
C ALA A 55 -2.83 5.57 -3.64
N VAL A 56 -3.00 6.90 -3.76
CA VAL A 56 -3.23 7.59 -5.04
C VAL A 56 -2.08 7.39 -6.01
N ILE A 57 -0.85 7.55 -5.52
CA ILE A 57 0.37 7.45 -6.34
C ILE A 57 0.96 6.04 -6.38
N ALA A 58 0.46 5.13 -5.55
CA ALA A 58 0.86 3.74 -5.58
C ALA A 58 0.22 3.01 -6.76
N SER A 59 1.05 2.37 -7.59
CA SER A 59 0.53 1.45 -8.62
C SER A 59 -0.18 0.25 -7.98
N VAL A 60 0.36 -0.26 -6.87
CA VAL A 60 -0.23 -1.39 -6.15
C VAL A 60 0.05 -1.23 -4.67
N VAL A 61 -0.97 -1.38 -3.84
CA VAL A 61 -0.86 -1.59 -2.40
C VAL A 61 -0.89 -3.09 -2.16
N LEU A 62 0.27 -3.70 -1.88
CA LEU A 62 0.38 -5.12 -1.56
C LEU A 62 0.24 -5.35 -0.05
N LEU A 63 -0.92 -5.82 0.38
CA LEU A 63 -1.20 -6.14 1.77
C LEU A 63 -0.98 -7.63 2.06
N ILE A 64 -0.13 -7.95 3.03
CA ILE A 64 0.09 -9.33 3.49
C ILE A 64 -0.60 -9.49 4.85
N ALA A 65 -1.79 -10.11 4.85
CA ALA A 65 -2.60 -10.36 6.04
C ALA A 65 -2.03 -11.52 6.88
N GLU A 66 -0.92 -11.26 7.59
CA GLU A 66 -0.17 -12.27 8.36
C GLU A 66 -0.28 -12.12 9.89
N SER A 67 -0.86 -11.03 10.36
CA SER A 67 -0.98 -10.65 11.78
C SER A 67 -2.29 -9.91 12.08
N ALA A 68 -2.60 -9.72 13.37
CA ALA A 68 -3.75 -8.93 13.80
C ALA A 68 -3.73 -7.49 13.24
N GLY A 69 -2.55 -6.84 13.20
CA GLY A 69 -2.40 -5.50 12.63
C GLY A 69 -2.75 -5.45 11.15
N SER A 70 -2.19 -6.37 10.35
CA SER A 70 -2.48 -6.45 8.91
C SER A 70 -3.93 -6.89 8.60
N LEU A 71 -4.62 -7.57 9.53
CA LEU A 71 -6.05 -7.85 9.41
C LEU A 71 -6.91 -6.63 9.70
N ALA A 72 -6.46 -5.75 10.62
CA ALA A 72 -7.10 -4.46 10.85
C ALA A 72 -6.92 -3.54 9.64
N GLU A 73 -5.71 -3.46 9.06
CA GLU A 73 -5.43 -2.75 7.80
C GLU A 73 -6.31 -3.29 6.66
N LEU A 74 -6.46 -4.62 6.54
CA LEU A 74 -7.35 -5.22 5.55
C LEU A 74 -8.79 -4.71 5.67
N GLY A 75 -9.29 -4.57 6.90
CA GLY A 75 -10.58 -3.96 7.19
C GLY A 75 -10.65 -2.52 6.68
N ALA A 76 -9.70 -1.68 7.13
CA ALA A 76 -9.66 -0.25 6.80
C ALA A 76 -9.52 -0.01 5.29
N PHE A 77 -8.61 -0.73 4.63
CA PHE A 77 -8.34 -0.57 3.19
C PHE A 77 -9.50 -1.06 2.35
N ALA A 78 -10.17 -2.15 2.76
CA ALA A 78 -11.40 -2.59 2.09
C ALA A 78 -12.56 -1.58 2.29
N THR A 79 -12.57 -0.78 3.35
CA THR A 79 -13.60 0.24 3.54
C THR A 79 -13.34 1.53 2.78
N SER A 80 -12.08 1.95 2.62
CA SER A 80 -11.71 3.17 1.89
C SER A 80 -11.92 3.01 0.39
N ASP A 81 -12.67 3.92 -0.23
CA ASP A 81 -12.87 3.95 -1.69
C ASP A 81 -11.62 4.44 -2.44
N GLN A 82 -10.64 5.04 -1.73
CA GLN A 82 -9.40 5.52 -2.31
C GLN A 82 -8.31 4.45 -2.33
N ILE A 83 -8.13 3.71 -1.22
CA ILE A 83 -7.10 2.67 -1.08
C ILE A 83 -7.55 1.36 -1.71
N ARG A 84 -8.83 0.99 -1.56
CA ARG A 84 -9.34 -0.31 -2.02
C ARG A 84 -9.01 -0.60 -3.49
N PRO A 85 -9.18 0.33 -4.45
CA PRO A 85 -8.96 0.01 -5.86
C PRO A 85 -7.50 -0.34 -6.22
N SER A 86 -6.51 0.11 -5.44
CA SER A 86 -5.09 -0.24 -5.63
C SER A 86 -4.65 -1.40 -4.74
N THR A 87 -5.50 -1.88 -3.84
CA THR A 87 -5.18 -2.96 -2.89
C THR A 87 -5.26 -4.34 -3.55
N CYS A 88 -4.18 -5.11 -3.42
CA CYS A 88 -4.20 -6.57 -3.58
C CYS A 88 -3.70 -7.25 -2.30
N VAL A 89 -4.26 -8.42 -2.00
CA VAL A 89 -4.13 -9.06 -0.70
C VAL A 89 -3.54 -10.46 -0.85
N ILE A 90 -2.50 -10.72 -0.07
CA ILE A 90 -2.00 -12.07 0.22
C ILE A 90 -2.49 -12.45 1.62
N LEU A 91 -3.28 -13.52 1.72
CA LEU A 91 -3.81 -14.02 2.99
C LEU A 91 -3.50 -15.50 3.20
N LYS A 92 -3.53 -15.94 4.46
CA LYS A 92 -3.43 -17.37 4.75
C LYS A 92 -4.63 -18.10 4.19
N THR A 93 -4.41 -19.31 3.67
CA THR A 93 -5.51 -20.18 3.22
C THR A 93 -6.58 -20.36 4.29
N GLU A 94 -6.20 -20.45 5.57
CA GLU A 94 -7.16 -20.55 6.69
C GLU A 94 -8.14 -19.37 6.74
N HIS A 95 -7.69 -18.14 6.46
CA HIS A 95 -8.57 -16.96 6.44
C HIS A 95 -9.43 -16.88 5.17
N TYR A 96 -9.00 -17.52 4.07
CA TYR A 96 -9.75 -17.55 2.82
C TYR A 96 -10.85 -18.61 2.83
N GLU A 97 -10.61 -19.75 3.46
CA GLU A 97 -11.53 -20.89 3.50
C GLU A 97 -12.48 -20.85 4.70
N ALA A 98 -12.10 -20.17 5.79
CA ALA A 98 -12.94 -20.10 6.98
C ALA A 98 -14.22 -19.27 6.76
N GLU A 99 -15.33 -19.79 7.26
CA GLU A 99 -16.56 -19.01 7.45
C GLU A 99 -16.35 -17.96 8.55
N SER A 100 -15.87 -16.79 8.15
CA SER A 100 -15.40 -15.76 9.08
C SER A 100 -15.72 -14.36 8.58
N PHE A 101 -15.71 -13.40 9.50
CA PHE A 101 -15.85 -11.98 9.13
C PHE A 101 -14.72 -11.53 8.19
N VAL A 102 -13.50 -12.05 8.35
CA VAL A 102 -12.38 -11.74 7.44
C VAL A 102 -12.73 -12.14 6.00
N ARG A 103 -13.24 -13.37 5.81
CA ARG A 103 -13.60 -13.90 4.48
C ARG A 103 -14.79 -13.18 3.85
N PHE A 104 -15.90 -13.06 4.59
CA PHE A 104 -17.16 -12.54 4.07
C PHE A 104 -17.30 -11.01 4.15
N GLY A 105 -16.42 -10.36 4.91
CA GLY A 105 -16.32 -8.90 5.02
C GLY A 105 -15.29 -8.33 4.03
N PRO A 106 -14.10 -7.91 4.51
CA PRO A 106 -13.16 -7.14 3.70
C PRO A 106 -12.60 -7.92 2.50
N VAL A 107 -12.32 -9.23 2.64
CA VAL A 107 -11.88 -10.06 1.50
C VAL A 107 -12.97 -10.12 0.43
N GLN A 108 -14.22 -10.37 0.81
CA GLN A 108 -15.33 -10.43 -0.16
C GLN A 108 -15.55 -9.08 -0.86
N LYS A 109 -15.35 -7.96 -0.17
CA LYS A 109 -15.50 -6.63 -0.75
C LYS A 109 -14.48 -6.37 -1.87
N ILE A 110 -13.21 -6.68 -1.62
CA ILE A 110 -12.14 -6.59 -2.63
C ILE A 110 -12.37 -7.61 -3.76
N PHE A 111 -12.73 -8.85 -3.40
CA PHE A 111 -12.99 -9.94 -4.35
C PHE A 111 -14.11 -9.60 -5.35
N LYS A 112 -15.20 -8.97 -4.90
CA LYS A 112 -16.34 -8.60 -5.76
C LYS A 112 -15.97 -7.58 -6.85
N GLU A 113 -15.00 -6.72 -6.58
CA GLU A 113 -14.51 -5.74 -7.54
C GLU A 113 -13.52 -6.36 -8.52
N ASP A 114 -12.58 -7.17 -8.03
CA ASP A 114 -11.71 -7.98 -8.88
C ASP A 114 -11.12 -9.15 -8.09
N GLU A 115 -11.54 -10.38 -8.42
CA GLU A 115 -11.09 -11.60 -7.77
C GLU A 115 -9.57 -11.82 -7.89
N ARG A 116 -8.96 -11.31 -8.97
CA ARG A 116 -7.53 -11.49 -9.26
C ARG A 116 -6.64 -10.76 -8.25
N ARG A 117 -7.20 -9.85 -7.44
CA ARG A 117 -6.50 -9.11 -6.38
C ARG A 117 -6.35 -9.89 -5.08
N ILE A 118 -6.92 -11.09 -4.99
CA ILE A 118 -6.84 -11.94 -3.80
C ILE A 118 -6.01 -13.18 -4.10
N ALA A 119 -5.02 -13.47 -3.26
CA ALA A 119 -4.25 -14.72 -3.31
C ALA A 119 -4.10 -15.34 -1.93
N ALA A 120 -4.40 -16.64 -1.83
CA ALA A 120 -4.29 -17.39 -0.59
C ALA A 120 -3.15 -18.39 -0.65
N PHE A 121 -2.34 -18.48 0.42
CA PHE A 121 -1.25 -19.45 0.51
C PHE A 121 -1.20 -20.15 1.87
N PRO A 122 -0.78 -21.43 1.92
CA PRO A 122 -0.85 -22.25 3.13
C PRO A 122 0.40 -22.10 4.02
N TRP A 123 0.85 -20.87 4.30
CA TRP A 123 1.98 -20.71 5.22
C TRP A 123 1.56 -21.00 6.66
N ARG A 124 2.50 -21.55 7.42
CA ARG A 124 2.33 -21.89 8.84
C ARG A 124 3.32 -21.09 9.67
N ASN A 125 2.95 -20.84 10.92
CA ASN A 125 3.82 -20.22 11.91
C ASN A 125 4.23 -21.27 12.96
N ASN A 126 5.43 -21.12 13.53
CA ASN A 126 5.86 -21.89 14.69
C ASN A 126 5.24 -21.32 15.98
N LYS A 127 5.54 -21.93 17.12
CA LYS A 127 5.06 -21.48 18.44
C LYS A 127 5.48 -20.06 18.84
N HIS A 128 6.46 -19.48 18.16
CA HIS A 128 6.95 -18.12 18.37
C HIS A 128 6.36 -17.12 17.35
N GLY A 129 5.43 -17.56 16.50
CA GLY A 129 4.82 -16.73 15.47
C GLY A 129 5.68 -16.56 14.21
N GLU A 130 6.82 -17.25 14.10
CA GLU A 130 7.69 -17.16 12.92
C GLU A 130 7.22 -18.09 11.80
N ILE A 131 7.33 -17.66 10.55
CA ILE A 131 6.96 -18.47 9.41
C ILE A 131 7.85 -19.72 9.27
N ILE A 132 7.20 -20.87 9.07
CA ILE A 132 7.84 -22.13 8.74
C ILE A 132 8.14 -22.12 7.24
N LYS A 133 9.39 -21.86 6.86
CA LYS A 133 9.81 -21.68 5.44
C LYS A 133 9.37 -22.82 4.53
N SER A 134 9.45 -24.07 4.99
CA SER A 134 9.04 -25.24 4.21
C SER A 134 7.56 -25.23 3.81
N SER A 135 6.69 -24.55 4.58
CA SER A 135 5.27 -24.40 4.25
C SER A 135 4.99 -23.45 3.09
N ILE A 136 5.91 -22.54 2.76
CA ILE A 136 5.68 -21.49 1.76
C ILE A 136 6.69 -21.50 0.60
N GLN A 137 7.85 -22.12 0.76
CA GLN A 137 8.96 -22.03 -0.19
C GLN A 137 8.59 -22.45 -1.62
N GLY A 138 7.72 -23.46 -1.77
CA GLY A 138 7.25 -23.97 -3.06
C GLY A 138 6.26 -23.03 -3.77
N HIS A 139 5.64 -22.11 -3.03
CA HIS A 139 4.63 -21.19 -3.56
C HIS A 139 5.22 -19.85 -4.04
N PHE A 140 6.51 -19.61 -3.85
CA PHE A 140 7.13 -18.33 -4.24
C PHE A 140 6.94 -17.99 -5.73
N SER A 141 6.98 -18.98 -6.62
CA SER A 141 6.73 -18.73 -8.05
C SER A 141 5.32 -18.19 -8.28
N ALA A 142 4.33 -18.74 -7.58
CA ALA A 142 2.95 -18.29 -7.63
C ALA A 142 2.79 -16.89 -7.01
N ILE A 143 3.40 -16.61 -5.86
CA ILE A 143 3.42 -15.27 -5.23
C ILE A 143 4.01 -14.24 -6.20
N LYS A 144 5.17 -14.54 -6.79
CA LYS A 144 5.82 -13.65 -7.77
C LYS A 144 4.93 -13.41 -8.99
N LYS A 145 4.26 -14.45 -9.48
CA LYS A 145 3.36 -14.35 -10.64
C LYS A 145 2.14 -13.50 -10.31
N PHE A 146 1.55 -13.69 -9.13
CA PHE A 146 0.47 -12.86 -8.61
C PHE A 146 0.87 -11.39 -8.55
N VAL A 147 1.97 -11.04 -7.85
CA VAL A 147 2.42 -9.65 -7.71
C VAL A 147 2.70 -9.00 -9.07
N ASN A 148 3.41 -9.68 -9.97
CA ASN A 148 3.67 -9.13 -11.31
C ASN A 148 2.39 -8.96 -12.13
N SER A 149 1.41 -9.84 -11.98
CA SER A 149 0.13 -9.72 -12.70
C SER A 149 -0.64 -8.48 -12.27
N GLN A 150 -0.53 -8.05 -11.01
CA GLN A 150 -1.14 -6.83 -10.50
C GLN A 150 -0.44 -5.59 -11.04
N ILE A 151 0.90 -5.60 -11.05
CA ILE A 151 1.70 -4.50 -11.59
C ILE A 151 1.39 -4.29 -13.09
N SER A 152 1.33 -5.37 -13.87
CA SER A 152 1.09 -5.29 -15.32
C SER A 152 -0.32 -4.88 -15.73
N GLN A 153 -1.29 -4.89 -14.81
CA GLN A 153 -2.65 -4.45 -15.09
C GLN A 153 -2.87 -2.97 -14.80
N ASN A 154 -1.95 -2.32 -14.07
CA ASN A 154 -2.08 -0.90 -13.79
C ASN A 154 -1.73 -0.09 -15.04
N PRO A 155 -2.57 0.86 -15.49
CA PRO A 155 -2.23 1.75 -16.59
C PRO A 155 -0.90 2.48 -16.33
N GLU A 156 -0.05 2.60 -17.36
CA GLU A 156 1.19 3.39 -17.27
C GLU A 156 0.93 4.89 -17.05
N GLN A 157 -0.31 5.34 -17.26
CA GLN A 157 -0.73 6.72 -17.11
C GLN A 157 -1.45 6.92 -15.77
N PHE A 158 -0.97 7.89 -15.00
CA PHE A 158 -1.67 8.39 -13.82
C PHE A 158 -2.96 9.08 -14.26
N LEU A 159 -4.08 8.37 -14.16
CA LEU A 159 -5.40 8.94 -14.44
C LEU A 159 -5.84 9.74 -13.21
N PHE A 160 -6.09 11.04 -13.40
CA PHE A 160 -6.72 11.87 -12.39
C PHE A 160 -8.09 11.28 -12.04
N ARG A 161 -8.21 10.67 -10.85
CA ARG A 161 -9.49 10.20 -10.34
C ARG A 161 -10.30 11.42 -9.92
N ASN A 162 -11.59 11.43 -10.26
CA ASN A 162 -12.52 12.55 -10.01
C ASN A 162 -12.97 12.66 -8.54
N SER A 163 -12.04 12.69 -7.59
CA SER A 163 -12.32 13.22 -6.26
C SER A 163 -11.57 14.54 -6.07
N GLU A 164 -12.22 15.53 -5.47
CA GLU A 164 -11.68 16.89 -5.30
C GLU A 164 -10.30 16.88 -4.60
N ASN A 165 -10.16 16.06 -3.54
CA ASN A 165 -8.88 15.91 -2.82
C ASN A 165 -7.78 15.27 -3.69
N PHE A 166 -8.12 14.30 -4.54
CA PHE A 166 -7.18 13.64 -5.44
C PHE A 166 -6.64 14.61 -6.49
N GLN A 167 -7.48 15.51 -6.98
CA GLN A 167 -7.07 16.53 -7.94
C GLN A 167 -6.03 17.46 -7.31
N ILE A 168 -6.25 17.93 -6.08
CA ILE A 168 -5.31 18.81 -5.38
C ILE A 168 -3.95 18.12 -5.20
N PHE A 169 -3.93 16.92 -4.62
CA PHE A 169 -2.70 16.17 -4.37
C PHE A 169 -1.94 15.88 -5.67
N GLY A 170 -2.64 15.37 -6.69
CA GLY A 170 -2.05 15.08 -8.00
C GLY A 170 -1.49 16.32 -8.70
N ILE A 171 -2.20 17.46 -8.62
CA ILE A 171 -1.75 18.74 -9.19
C ILE A 171 -0.49 19.23 -8.47
N ILE A 172 -0.47 19.17 -7.13
CA ILE A 172 0.69 19.59 -6.33
C ILE A 172 1.91 18.75 -6.69
N LEU A 173 1.77 17.42 -6.75
CA LEU A 173 2.85 16.53 -7.16
C LEU A 173 3.33 16.82 -8.58
N TRP A 174 2.40 17.09 -9.51
CA TRP A 174 2.74 17.44 -10.88
C TRP A 174 3.52 18.76 -10.96
N ILE A 175 3.12 19.78 -10.20
CA ILE A 175 3.85 21.05 -10.08
C ILE A 175 5.26 20.82 -9.53
N ILE A 176 5.38 20.08 -8.41
CA ILE A 176 6.68 19.76 -7.80
C ILE A 176 7.59 19.04 -8.81
N HIS A 177 7.02 18.08 -9.54
CA HIS A 177 7.74 17.33 -10.57
C HIS A 177 8.27 18.23 -11.69
N LEU A 178 7.47 19.19 -12.17
CA LEU A 178 7.87 20.12 -13.23
C LEU A 178 8.91 21.15 -12.75
N SER A 179 8.73 21.70 -11.55
CA SER A 179 9.53 22.81 -11.05
C SER A 179 10.86 22.37 -10.45
N LYS A 180 11.03 21.08 -10.11
CA LYS A 180 12.17 20.47 -9.38
C LYS A 180 12.35 21.00 -7.95
N ALA A 181 12.41 22.32 -7.78
CA ALA A 181 12.44 23.02 -6.50
C ALA A 181 11.49 24.22 -6.58
N ILE A 182 10.56 24.31 -5.63
CA ILE A 182 9.51 25.33 -5.62
C ILE A 182 9.10 25.61 -4.17
N SER A 183 8.79 26.86 -3.85
CA SER A 183 8.29 27.23 -2.53
C SER A 183 6.79 26.93 -2.37
N VAL A 184 6.35 26.69 -1.13
CA VAL A 184 4.92 26.51 -0.80
C VAL A 184 4.07 27.68 -1.30
N THR A 185 4.59 28.90 -1.22
CA THR A 185 3.90 30.11 -1.69
C THR A 185 3.67 30.09 -3.19
N GLU A 186 4.63 29.62 -3.98
CA GLU A 186 4.51 29.49 -5.43
C GLU A 186 3.55 28.35 -5.81
N ILE A 187 3.62 27.20 -5.12
CA ILE A 187 2.67 26.09 -5.33
C ILE A 187 1.23 26.60 -5.10
N LEU A 188 0.99 27.33 -4.01
CA LEU A 188 -0.31 27.94 -3.74
C LEU A 188 -0.78 28.89 -4.85
N GLY A 189 0.14 29.68 -5.40
CA GLY A 189 -0.13 30.54 -6.55
C GLY A 189 -0.63 29.73 -7.74
N TYR A 190 0.12 28.70 -8.14
CA TYR A 190 -0.22 27.87 -9.29
C TYR A 190 -1.50 27.05 -9.10
N VAL A 191 -1.73 26.46 -7.93
CA VAL A 191 -2.95 25.69 -7.67
C VAL A 191 -4.20 26.59 -7.74
N ARG A 192 -4.10 27.84 -7.28
CA ARG A 192 -5.18 28.83 -7.40
C ARG A 192 -5.42 29.26 -8.85
N GLU A 193 -4.36 29.44 -9.64
CA GLU A 193 -4.48 29.73 -11.08
C GLU A 193 -5.13 28.60 -11.86
N ILE A 194 -4.89 27.35 -11.47
CA ILE A 194 -5.54 26.16 -12.05
C ILE A 194 -7.04 26.07 -11.67
N GLY A 195 -7.50 26.90 -10.73
CA GLY A 195 -8.92 27.02 -10.37
C GLY A 195 -9.36 26.10 -9.23
N VAL A 196 -8.43 25.58 -8.43
CA VAL A 196 -8.75 24.69 -7.30
C VAL A 196 -8.71 25.45 -5.98
N ALA A 197 -9.84 25.48 -5.28
CA ALA A 197 -9.94 26.11 -3.97
C ALA A 197 -9.07 25.37 -2.94
N THR A 198 -7.97 25.98 -2.53
CA THR A 198 -6.97 25.35 -1.65
C THR A 198 -6.43 26.32 -0.60
N SER A 199 -6.20 25.80 0.60
CA SER A 199 -5.56 26.52 1.71
C SER A 199 -4.06 26.23 1.79
N GLN A 200 -3.33 27.06 2.57
CA GLN A 200 -1.91 26.79 2.85
C GLN A 200 -1.70 25.44 3.54
N ARG A 201 -2.66 25.02 4.37
CA ARG A 201 -2.62 23.74 5.08
C ARG A 201 -2.71 22.59 4.09
N ASP A 202 -3.62 22.67 3.12
CA ASP A 202 -3.78 21.63 2.10
C ASP A 202 -2.50 21.48 1.28
N VAL A 203 -1.85 22.59 0.90
CA VAL A 203 -0.57 22.52 0.19
C VAL A 203 0.52 21.89 1.04
N LYS A 204 0.66 22.28 2.32
CA LYS A 204 1.66 21.70 3.22
C LYS A 204 1.48 20.20 3.43
N ILE A 205 0.24 19.73 3.59
CA ILE A 205 -0.08 18.31 3.72
C ILE A 205 0.37 17.53 2.47
N ASN A 206 0.09 18.10 1.29
CA ASN A 206 0.33 17.44 0.00
C ASN A 206 1.76 17.59 -0.57
N CYS A 207 2.63 18.40 0.05
CA CYS A 207 4.00 18.66 -0.44
C CYS A 207 5.09 17.72 0.12
N ILE A 208 4.77 16.77 0.99
CA ILE A 208 5.75 16.00 1.78
C ILE A 208 6.02 14.60 1.17
N VAL A 209 5.92 14.46 -0.16
CA VAL A 209 6.25 13.20 -0.88
C VAL A 209 7.48 13.35 -1.74
#